data_AF-A0A6B1IG17-F1
#
_entry.id   AF-A0A6B1IG17-F1
#
_cell.length_a   1.000
_cell.length_b   1.000
_cell.length_c   1.000
_cell.angle_alpha   90.00
_cell.angle_beta   90.00
_cell.angle_gamma   90.00
#
_symmetry.space_group_name_H-M   'P 1'
#
loop_
_entity.id
_entity.type
_entity.pdbx_description
1 polymer ?
#
loop_
_entity_poly.entity_id
_entity_poly.type
_entity_poly.pdbx_seq_one_letter_code
_entity_poly.pdbx_strand_id
1 'polypeptide(L)'
;MAQIQISQIKESGELSWGLELVDDQQTSLLKSITPVSKAIALTAAKAIKHKGADAPLLPPGSEDDNRPGWVLEKPVDQALLRFTQVKETLFRLHVKLNGASEAEAAIEGALKNVQSILQKAEIKWIPPEADPAHGEKESDLTPTVGVPGS
;
A
#
# COMPACT_ATOMS: atom_id res chain seq x y z
N MET A 1 6.21 -4.76 13.93
CA MET A 1 5.19 -3.70 13.74
C MET A 1 4.70 -3.74 12.31
N ALA A 2 3.39 -3.67 12.07
CA ALA A 2 2.83 -3.64 10.73
C ALA A 2 3.13 -2.32 9.99
N GLN A 3 3.23 -2.37 8.67
CA GLN A 3 3.65 -1.23 7.86
C GLN A 3 2.90 -1.14 6.53
N ILE A 4 2.58 0.08 6.09
CA ILE A 4 2.30 0.40 4.69
C ILE A 4 3.64 0.80 4.07
N GLN A 5 4.22 -0.11 3.31
CA GLN A 5 5.49 0.08 2.63
C GLN A 5 5.27 0.72 1.26
N ILE A 6 6.07 1.74 0.97
CA ILE A 6 6.13 2.36 -0.36
C ILE A 6 7.47 1.97 -0.97
N SER A 7 7.42 1.27 -2.11
CA SER A 7 8.61 0.74 -2.78
C SER A 7 8.64 1.13 -4.25
N GLN A 8 9.84 1.34 -4.78
CA GLN A 8 10.04 1.59 -6.20
C GLN A 8 9.89 0.28 -6.98
N ILE A 9 9.15 0.32 -8.08
CA ILE A 9 8.98 -0.78 -9.04
C ILE A 9 9.65 -0.33 -10.34
N LYS A 10 10.68 -1.07 -10.78
CA LYS A 10 11.29 -0.89 -12.10
C LYS A 10 10.55 -1.82 -13.07
N GLU A 11 9.62 -1.27 -13.84
CA GLU A 11 8.91 -2.01 -14.88
C GLU A 11 9.15 -1.31 -16.23
N SER A 12 9.61 -2.08 -17.23
CA SER A 12 9.81 -1.59 -18.60
C SER A 12 10.67 -0.32 -18.75
N GLY A 13 11.58 -0.05 -17.82
CA GLY A 13 12.49 1.12 -17.88
C GLY A 13 11.92 2.41 -17.30
N GLU A 14 10.65 2.42 -16.86
CA GLU A 14 10.06 3.56 -16.13
C GLU A 14 10.11 3.31 -14.62
N LEU A 15 10.53 4.34 -13.86
CA LEU A 15 10.54 4.31 -12.41
C LEU A 15 9.13 4.57 -11.89
N SER A 16 8.47 3.51 -11.44
CA SER A 16 7.15 3.57 -10.82
C SER A 16 7.18 3.25 -9.34
N TRP A 17 6.07 3.46 -8.64
CA TRP A 17 5.93 3.23 -7.22
C TRP A 17 4.72 2.33 -6.93
N GLY A 18 4.89 1.40 -6.00
CA GLY A 18 3.84 0.54 -5.48
C GLY A 18 3.65 0.72 -3.99
N LEU A 19 2.55 0.19 -3.47
CA LEU A 19 2.30 0.07 -2.03
C LEU A 19 2.10 -1.38 -1.65
N GLU A 20 2.58 -1.72 -0.46
CA GLU A 20 2.39 -3.03 0.13
C GLU A 20 2.01 -2.88 1.60
N LEU A 21 0.95 -3.57 2.03
CA LEU A 21 0.67 -3.73 3.45
C LEU A 21 1.40 -4.97 3.93
N VAL A 22 2.31 -4.81 4.87
CA VAL A 22 3.03 -5.91 5.50
C VAL A 22 2.66 -6.01 6.98
N ASP A 23 2.62 -7.24 7.48
CA ASP A 23 2.44 -7.48 8.91
C ASP A 23 3.71 -7.20 9.72
N ASP A 24 3.67 -7.52 11.01
CA ASP A 24 4.80 -7.39 11.92
C ASP A 24 5.95 -8.34 11.64
N GLN A 25 5.70 -9.41 10.88
CA GLN A 25 6.69 -10.39 10.41
C GLN A 25 7.28 -10.02 9.04
N GLN A 26 6.92 -8.85 8.48
CA GLN A 26 7.28 -8.45 7.11
C GLN A 26 6.66 -9.35 6.03
N THR A 27 5.57 -10.06 6.35
CA THR A 27 4.81 -10.82 5.35
C THR A 27 3.86 -9.89 4.61
N SER A 28 3.91 -9.95 3.28
CA SER A 28 2.98 -9.23 2.42
C SER A 28 1.54 -9.71 2.61
N LEU A 29 0.65 -8.77 2.91
CA LEU A 29 -0.79 -9.00 3.09
C LEU A 29 -1.62 -8.48 1.93
N LEU A 30 -1.16 -7.41 1.28
CA LEU A 30 -1.89 -6.73 0.22
C LEU A 30 -0.88 -5.93 -0.60
N LYS A 31 -0.93 -6.00 -1.93
CA LYS A 31 0.03 -5.32 -2.83
C LYS A 31 -0.67 -4.54 -3.95
N SER A 32 -0.10 -3.41 -4.34
CA SER A 32 -0.54 -2.62 -5.51
C SER A 32 -0.62 -3.49 -6.76
N ILE A 33 -1.74 -3.44 -7.48
CA ILE A 33 -1.84 -4.06 -8.80
C ILE A 33 -1.32 -3.16 -9.92
N THR A 34 -1.28 -1.85 -9.72
CA THR A 34 -0.85 -0.89 -10.74
C THR A 34 0.28 -0.02 -10.21
N PRO A 35 1.42 0.05 -10.92
CA PRO A 35 2.45 1.03 -10.63
C PRO A 35 1.93 2.45 -10.85
N VAL A 36 2.30 3.38 -9.97
CA VAL A 36 1.89 4.80 -10.04
C VAL A 36 3.06 5.75 -9.81
N SER A 37 2.83 7.04 -9.99
CA SER A 37 3.83 8.06 -9.63
C SER A 37 4.04 8.15 -8.11
N LYS A 38 5.21 8.67 -7.70
CA LYS A 38 5.55 8.88 -6.27
C LYS A 38 4.48 9.66 -5.50
N ALA A 39 3.96 10.72 -6.11
CA ALA A 39 2.94 11.57 -5.49
C ALA A 39 1.64 10.79 -5.24
N ILE A 40 1.22 9.97 -6.20
CA ILE A 40 0.01 9.15 -6.07
C ILE A 40 0.20 8.09 -4.99
N ALA A 41 1.35 7.40 -4.97
CA ALA A 41 1.65 6.40 -3.94
C ALA A 41 1.66 7.00 -2.53
N LEU A 42 2.24 8.20 -2.35
CA LEU A 42 2.23 8.91 -1.07
C LEU A 42 0.81 9.32 -0.63
N THR A 43 0.02 9.87 -1.55
CA THR A 43 -1.38 10.26 -1.27
C THR A 43 -2.21 9.05 -0.89
N ALA A 44 -2.08 7.94 -1.62
CA ALA A 44 -2.76 6.69 -1.31
C ALA A 44 -2.31 6.14 0.05
N ALA A 45 -1.02 6.07 0.36
CA ALA A 45 -0.53 5.59 1.66
C ALA A 45 -1.09 6.40 2.85
N LYS A 46 -1.14 7.73 2.71
CA LYS A 46 -1.75 8.61 3.73
C LYS A 46 -3.25 8.34 3.88
N ALA A 47 -3.97 8.23 2.77
CA ALA A 47 -5.39 7.96 2.80
C ALA A 47 -5.70 6.58 3.44
N ILE A 48 -4.90 5.56 3.13
CA ILE A 48 -4.98 4.23 3.76
C ILE A 48 -4.70 4.32 5.26
N LYS A 49 -3.66 5.03 5.68
CA LYS A 49 -3.33 5.21 7.11
C LYS A 49 -4.43 5.90 7.90
N HIS A 50 -5.08 6.91 7.31
CA HIS A 50 -6.08 7.72 8.02
C HIS A 50 -7.52 7.18 7.94
N LYS A 51 -7.86 6.43 6.89
CA LYS A 51 -9.24 6.01 6.61
C LYS A 51 -9.38 4.52 6.29
N GLY A 52 -8.28 3.82 6.05
CA GLY A 52 -8.33 2.40 5.68
C GLY A 52 -8.77 1.48 6.80
N ALA A 53 -8.49 1.84 8.06
CA ALA A 53 -8.97 1.10 9.24
C ALA A 53 -10.50 1.09 9.35
N ASP A 54 -11.16 2.16 8.88
CA ASP A 54 -12.61 2.32 8.90
C ASP A 54 -13.29 1.72 7.65
N ALA A 55 -12.53 1.06 6.76
CA ALA A 55 -13.07 0.47 5.56
C ALA A 55 -14.11 -0.61 5.92
N PRO A 56 -15.38 -0.49 5.46
CA PRO A 56 -16.36 -1.54 5.65
C PRO A 56 -15.91 -2.85 4.99
N LEU A 57 -16.15 -3.94 5.70
CA LEU A 57 -16.06 -5.30 5.16
C LEU A 57 -17.30 -5.52 4.30
N LEU A 58 -17.11 -5.82 3.01
CA LEU A 58 -18.21 -6.17 2.12
C LEU A 58 -18.25 -7.68 1.89
N PRO A 59 -19.45 -8.27 1.74
CA PRO A 59 -19.57 -9.68 1.45
C PRO A 59 -19.01 -10.00 0.05
N PRO A 60 -18.56 -11.24 -0.19
CA PRO A 60 -18.06 -11.66 -1.49
C PRO A 60 -19.05 -11.36 -2.62
N GLY A 61 -18.54 -10.92 -3.78
CA GLY A 61 -19.37 -10.56 -4.93
C GLY A 61 -20.01 -9.16 -4.87
N SER A 62 -19.76 -8.36 -3.83
CA SER A 62 -20.16 -6.94 -3.74
C SER A 62 -19.23 -6.02 -4.56
N GLU A 63 -18.90 -6.42 -5.78
CA GLU A 63 -18.09 -5.61 -6.68
C GLU A 63 -18.87 -4.34 -7.05
N ASP A 64 -18.19 -3.19 -7.00
CA ASP A 64 -18.74 -1.92 -7.47
C ASP A 64 -18.03 -1.60 -8.78
N ASP A 65 -18.78 -1.43 -9.88
CA ASP A 65 -18.27 -1.12 -11.23
C ASP A 65 -17.59 0.26 -11.35
N ASN A 66 -17.48 0.98 -10.22
CA ASN A 66 -16.77 2.25 -10.18
C ASN A 66 -15.29 2.02 -10.45
N ARG A 67 -14.74 2.77 -11.43
CA ARG A 67 -13.29 2.79 -11.72
C ARG A 67 -12.55 3.11 -10.43
N PRO A 68 -11.85 2.14 -9.82
CA PRO A 68 -11.21 2.37 -8.55
C PRO A 68 -10.04 3.33 -8.73
N GLY A 69 -9.85 4.26 -7.79
CA GLY A 69 -8.69 5.14 -7.80
C GLY A 69 -7.40 4.37 -7.49
N TRP A 70 -7.50 3.36 -6.62
CA TRP A 70 -6.36 2.55 -6.19
C TRP A 70 -6.82 1.18 -5.66
N VAL A 71 -6.03 0.12 -5.86
CA VAL A 71 -6.38 -1.24 -5.43
C VAL A 71 -5.15 -1.97 -4.89
N LEU A 72 -5.24 -2.50 -3.67
CA LEU A 72 -4.34 -3.53 -3.16
C LEU A 72 -5.01 -4.91 -3.26
N GLU A 73 -4.26 -5.93 -3.66
CA GLU A 73 -4.75 -7.31 -3.74
C GLU A 73 -3.79 -8.31 -3.10
N LYS A 74 -4.36 -9.42 -2.63
CA LYS A 74 -3.61 -10.63 -2.28
C LYS A 74 -4.38 -11.88 -2.69
N PRO A 75 -3.78 -12.80 -3.44
CA PRO A 75 -4.38 -14.12 -3.66
C PRO A 75 -4.38 -14.90 -2.35
N VAL A 76 -5.51 -15.51 -2.02
CA VAL A 76 -5.71 -16.39 -0.86
C VAL A 76 -6.48 -17.61 -1.34
N ASP A 77 -5.80 -18.74 -1.50
CA ASP A 77 -6.37 -19.98 -2.03
C ASP A 77 -7.17 -19.77 -3.35
N GLN A 78 -8.47 -20.08 -3.34
CA GLN A 78 -9.40 -19.91 -4.48
C GLN A 78 -10.07 -18.51 -4.51
N ALA A 79 -9.49 -17.55 -3.80
CA ALA A 79 -10.05 -16.23 -3.61
C ALA A 79 -8.99 -15.12 -3.77
N LEU A 80 -9.46 -13.90 -3.96
CA LEU A 80 -8.65 -12.71 -4.11
C LEU A 80 -9.14 -11.67 -3.11
N LEU A 81 -8.34 -11.44 -2.07
CA LEU A 81 -8.57 -10.38 -1.10
C LEU A 81 -8.27 -9.04 -1.76
N ARG A 82 -9.22 -8.10 -1.71
CA ARG A 82 -9.13 -6.83 -2.42
C ARG A 82 -9.48 -5.66 -1.52
N PHE A 83 -8.56 -4.72 -1.41
CA PHE A 83 -8.75 -3.46 -0.71
C PHE A 83 -8.75 -2.33 -1.73
N THR A 84 -9.90 -1.70 -1.92
CA THR A 84 -10.13 -0.74 -3.00
C THR A 84 -10.42 0.64 -2.44
N GLN A 85 -9.76 1.66 -3.00
CA GLN A 85 -10.13 3.05 -2.85
C GLN A 85 -11.17 3.42 -3.92
N VAL A 86 -12.42 3.62 -3.52
CA VAL A 86 -13.54 4.01 -4.41
C VAL A 86 -13.54 5.52 -4.66
N LYS A 87 -13.23 6.30 -3.62
CA LYS A 87 -13.03 7.76 -3.66
C LYS A 87 -11.91 8.13 -2.71
N GLU A 88 -11.44 9.38 -2.74
CA GLU A 88 -10.30 9.87 -1.95
C GLU A 88 -10.31 9.40 -0.48
N THR A 89 -11.49 9.37 0.14
CA THR A 89 -11.68 8.96 1.56
C THR A 89 -12.50 7.69 1.76
N LEU A 90 -13.00 7.05 0.69
CA LEU A 90 -13.87 5.88 0.76
C LEU A 90 -13.10 4.62 0.36
N PHE A 91 -12.88 3.75 1.34
CA PHE A 91 -12.20 2.48 1.19
C PHE A 91 -13.18 1.32 1.37
N ARG A 92 -12.88 0.18 0.75
CA ARG A 92 -13.66 -1.06 0.89
C ARG A 92 -12.72 -2.24 0.92
N LEU A 93 -12.96 -3.16 1.85
CA LEU A 93 -12.25 -4.43 1.91
C LEU A 93 -13.24 -5.55 1.58
N HIS A 94 -12.95 -6.33 0.54
CA HIS A 94 -13.82 -7.38 0.03
C HIS A 94 -13.02 -8.55 -0.54
N VAL A 95 -13.71 -9.63 -0.90
CA VAL A 95 -13.10 -10.78 -1.56
C VAL A 95 -13.79 -11.05 -2.89
N LYS A 96 -12.97 -11.25 -3.93
CA LYS A 96 -13.41 -11.80 -5.20
C LYS A 96 -13.15 -13.30 -5.19
N LEU A 97 -14.23 -14.08 -5.25
CA LEU A 97 -14.16 -15.54 -5.32
C LEU A 97 -13.94 -15.96 -6.78
N ASN A 98 -13.02 -16.90 -7.03
CA ASN A 98 -12.83 -17.50 -8.36
C ASN A 98 -13.68 -18.78 -8.53
N GLY A 99 -14.90 -18.80 -7.97
CA GLY A 99 -15.80 -19.96 -8.00
C GLY A 99 -16.67 -20.08 -6.75
N ALA A 100 -17.36 -21.21 -6.61
CA ALA A 100 -18.08 -21.56 -5.40
C ALA A 100 -17.07 -22.05 -4.35
N SER A 101 -16.73 -21.18 -3.39
CA SER A 101 -15.76 -21.50 -2.32
C SER A 101 -16.50 -21.74 -1.00
N GLU A 102 -16.19 -22.86 -0.34
CA GLU A 102 -16.65 -23.18 1.02
C GLU A 102 -15.78 -22.50 2.10
N ALA A 103 -14.81 -21.66 1.71
CA ALA A 103 -13.82 -21.05 2.61
C ALA A 103 -14.27 -19.73 3.25
N GLU A 104 -15.58 -19.51 3.45
CA GLU A 104 -16.12 -18.24 3.98
C GLU A 104 -15.51 -17.86 5.34
N ALA A 105 -15.33 -18.83 6.24
CA ALA A 105 -14.76 -18.59 7.56
C ALA A 105 -13.26 -18.18 7.51
N ALA A 106 -12.49 -18.81 6.61
CA ALA A 106 -11.07 -18.45 6.40
C ALA A 106 -10.95 -17.06 5.77
N ILE A 107 -11.86 -16.73 4.85
CA ILE A 107 -11.97 -15.42 4.22
C ILE A 107 -12.33 -14.33 5.23
N GLU A 108 -13.33 -14.57 6.08
CA GLU A 108 -13.70 -13.62 7.14
C GLU A 108 -12.53 -13.38 8.12
N GLY A 109 -11.80 -14.44 8.47
CA GLY A 109 -10.58 -14.34 9.28
C GLY A 109 -9.49 -13.50 8.62
N ALA A 110 -9.23 -13.70 7.32
CA ALA A 110 -8.24 -12.93 6.57
C ALA A 110 -8.63 -11.44 6.46
N LEU A 111 -9.92 -11.15 6.22
CA LEU A 111 -10.47 -9.78 6.18
C LEU A 111 -10.28 -9.06 7.52
N LYS A 112 -10.66 -9.70 8.63
CA LYS A 112 -10.49 -9.15 9.99
C LYS A 112 -9.02 -8.93 10.33
N ASN A 113 -8.13 -9.85 9.92
CA ASN A 113 -6.69 -9.70 10.14
C ASN A 113 -6.15 -8.47 9.41
N VAL A 114 -6.50 -8.28 8.13
CA VAL A 114 -6.11 -7.09 7.37
C VAL A 114 -6.63 -5.81 8.00
N GLN A 115 -7.89 -5.77 8.43
CA GLN A 115 -8.45 -4.60 9.11
C GLN A 115 -7.72 -4.28 10.43
N SER A 116 -7.44 -5.31 11.25
CA SER A 116 -6.66 -5.12 12.48
C SER A 116 -5.24 -4.63 12.21
N ILE A 117 -4.65 -5.04 11.09
CA ILE A 117 -3.30 -4.65 10.72
C ILE A 117 -3.29 -3.20 10.20
N LEU A 118 -4.28 -2.79 9.41
CA LEU A 118 -4.45 -1.40 8.98
C LEU A 118 -4.56 -0.42 10.16
N GLN A 119 -5.23 -0.80 11.25
CA GLN A 119 -5.30 0.01 12.48
C GLN A 119 -3.93 0.28 13.12
N LYS A 120 -2.98 -0.64 12.94
CA LYS A 120 -1.66 -0.62 13.58
C LYS A 120 -0.54 -0.24 12.61
N ALA A 121 -0.83 -0.16 11.32
CA ALA A 121 0.19 -0.04 10.28
C ALA A 121 0.78 1.37 10.24
N GLU A 122 2.09 1.51 10.36
CA GLU A 122 2.79 2.79 10.16
C GLU A 122 3.19 2.96 8.69
N ILE A 123 3.29 4.20 8.19
CA ILE A 123 3.81 4.42 6.83
C ILE A 123 5.33 4.32 6.88
N LYS A 124 5.90 3.38 6.14
CA LYS A 124 7.35 3.25 5.97
C LYS A 124 7.73 3.53 4.53
N TRP A 125 8.58 4.53 4.35
CA TRP A 125 9.22 4.80 3.09
C TRP A 125 10.43 3.90 2.93
N ILE A 126 10.47 3.07 1.89
CA ILE A 126 11.67 2.33 1.52
C ILE A 126 12.42 3.22 0.52
N PRO A 127 13.59 3.77 0.87
CA PRO A 127 14.37 4.54 -0.09
C PRO A 127 14.64 3.67 -1.32
N PRO A 128 14.64 4.25 -2.54
CA PRO A 128 15.06 3.51 -3.72
C PRO A 128 16.48 2.99 -3.44
N GLU A 129 16.75 1.73 -3.80
CA GLU A 129 18.12 1.24 -3.75
C GLU A 129 18.98 2.23 -4.52
N ALA A 130 20.00 2.79 -3.85
CA ALA A 130 20.92 3.73 -4.46
C ALA A 130 21.43 3.07 -5.74
N ASP A 131 21.07 3.64 -6.89
CA ASP A 131 21.48 3.09 -8.16
C ASP A 131 23.01 3.19 -8.20
N PRO A 132 23.77 2.08 -8.19
CA PRO A 132 25.22 2.17 -8.18
C PRO A 132 25.76 2.85 -9.46
N ALA A 133 24.95 2.98 -10.52
CA ALA A 133 25.30 3.74 -11.73
C ALA A 133 24.99 5.25 -11.64
N HIS A 134 24.13 5.66 -10.71
CA HIS A 134 23.84 7.07 -10.39
C HIS A 134 23.98 7.25 -8.88
N GLY A 135 25.21 7.16 -8.39
CA GLY A 135 25.53 7.61 -7.05
C GLY A 135 25.03 9.04 -6.91
N GLU A 136 23.98 9.24 -6.11
CA GLU A 136 23.55 10.57 -5.70
C GLU A 136 24.80 11.26 -5.14
N LYS A 137 25.29 12.28 -5.85
CA LYS A 137 26.12 13.27 -5.18
C LYS A 137 25.20 13.89 -4.15
N GLU A 138 25.37 13.48 -2.90
CA GLU A 138 24.94 14.24 -1.73
C GLU A 138 25.42 15.68 -1.98
N SER A 139 24.51 16.54 -2.44
CA SER A 139 24.79 17.96 -2.52
C SER A 139 24.83 18.44 -1.08
N ASP A 140 26.05 18.47 -0.58
CA ASP A 140 26.57 19.23 0.54
C ASP A 140 25.78 20.53 0.71
N LEU A 141 24.69 20.47 1.48
CA LEU A 141 24.07 21.65 2.06
C LEU A 141 24.98 22.10 3.19
N THR A 142 26.08 22.72 2.77
CA THR A 142 27.02 23.48 3.57
C THR A 142 26.26 24.31 4.62
N PRO A 143 26.50 24.10 5.93
CA PRO A 143 26.06 25.06 6.93
C PRO A 143 26.92 26.33 6.76
N THR A 144 26.40 27.32 6.04
CA THR A 144 27.00 28.66 6.06
C THR A 144 26.58 29.35 7.36
N VAL A 145 27.32 29.12 8.45
CA VAL A 145 27.12 29.84 9.71
C VAL A 145 28.45 30.33 10.27
N GLY A 146 28.61 31.66 10.30
CA GLY A 146 29.51 32.36 11.23
C GLY A 146 30.65 33.15 10.58
N VAL A 147 30.36 34.35 10.07
CA VAL A 147 31.38 35.42 10.06
C VAL A 147 31.23 36.19 11.37
N PRO A 148 32.21 36.18 12.28
CA PRO A 148 32.12 36.95 13.52
C PRO A 148 32.33 38.43 13.21
N GLY A 149 31.29 39.24 13.47
CA GLY A 149 31.37 40.70 13.43
C GLY A 149 32.18 41.21 14.62
N SER A 150 33.36 41.73 14.29
CA SER A 150 34.18 42.64 15.10
C SER A 150 33.50 43.98 15.32
#